data_AF-A0A3Q8I2E1-F1
#
_entry.id   AF-A0A3Q8I2E1-F1
#
_cell.length_a   1.000
_cell.length_b   1.000
_cell.length_c   1.000
_cell.angle_alpha   90.00
_cell.angle_beta   90.00
_cell.angle_gamma   90.00
#
_symmetry.space_group_name_H-M   'P 1'
#
loop_
_entity.id
_entity.type
_entity.pdbx_description
1 polymer ?
#
loop_
_entity_poly.entity_id
_entity_poly.type
_entity_poly.pdbx_seq_one_letter_code
_entity_poly.pdbx_strand_id
1 'polypeptide(L)'
;MIGEDGEVITYVGGKLKKEALKPAPVMIRNAREVAGFVPACGMKRQVYKRVGDAKWVAMNAPPAAATEKAGFEAIDGFSETDLSSRKGAGGIPAPSESAHYQMQDGMPESVEKAESAPSGTTPSAVTPVATPFHMAEEAER
;
A
#
# COMPACT_ATOMS: atom_id res chain seq x y z
N MET A 1 4.59 -21.98 -7.34
CA MET A 1 5.17 -21.06 -8.35
C MET A 1 4.04 -20.31 -9.02
N ILE A 2 4.22 -19.02 -9.28
CA ILE A 2 3.28 -18.16 -10.01
C ILE A 2 4.07 -17.54 -11.17
N GLY A 3 3.59 -17.70 -12.39
CA GLY A 3 4.19 -17.09 -13.58
C GLY A 3 3.64 -15.71 -13.89
N GLU A 4 4.27 -15.03 -14.84
CA GLU A 4 3.97 -13.63 -15.18
C GLU A 4 2.53 -13.45 -15.71
N ASP A 5 1.99 -14.45 -16.40
CA ASP A 5 0.63 -14.45 -16.95
C ASP A 5 -0.42 -14.94 -15.94
N GLY A 6 0.00 -15.23 -14.70
CA GLY A 6 -0.88 -15.66 -13.62
C GLY A 6 -1.17 -17.16 -13.61
N GLU A 7 -0.44 -17.97 -14.37
CA GLU A 7 -0.43 -19.42 -14.19
C GLU A 7 0.19 -19.79 -12.84
N VAL A 8 -0.43 -20.74 -12.16
CA VAL A 8 0.01 -21.17 -10.83
C VAL A 8 0.24 -22.67 -10.84
N ILE A 9 1.44 -23.07 -10.41
CA ILE A 9 1.77 -24.47 -10.17
C ILE A 9 1.89 -24.69 -8.67
N THR A 10 1.07 -25.59 -8.13
CA THR A 10 1.05 -25.97 -6.72
C THR A 10 1.43 -27.43 -6.58
N TYR A 11 2.08 -27.78 -5.47
CA TYR A 11 2.43 -29.15 -5.13
C TYR A 11 1.94 -29.43 -3.72
N VAL A 12 0.87 -30.23 -3.60
CA VAL A 12 0.21 -30.52 -2.32
C VAL A 12 -0.03 -32.02 -2.23
N GLY A 13 0.44 -32.65 -1.15
CA GLY A 13 0.23 -34.08 -0.89
C GLY A 13 0.78 -34.99 -2.00
N GLY A 14 1.93 -34.66 -2.58
CA GLY A 14 2.55 -35.43 -3.65
C GLY A 14 2.00 -35.18 -5.06
N LYS A 15 1.00 -34.29 -5.19
CA LYS A 15 0.31 -34.03 -6.46
C LYS A 15 0.58 -32.62 -6.97
N LEU A 16 1.00 -32.54 -8.22
CA LEU A 16 1.08 -31.28 -8.95
C LEU A 16 -0.33 -30.88 -9.42
N LYS A 17 -0.74 -29.65 -9.13
CA LYS A 17 -1.95 -29.05 -9.68
C LYS A 17 -1.59 -27.77 -10.45
N LYS A 18 -2.33 -27.52 -11.52
CA LYS A 18 -2.28 -26.26 -12.28
C LYS A 18 -3.52 -25.44 -11.96
N GLU A 19 -3.32 -24.18 -11.62
CA GLU A 19 -4.36 -23.20 -11.33
C GLU A 19 -4.04 -21.91 -12.12
N ALA A 20 -4.96 -20.95 -12.10
CA ALA A 20 -4.73 -19.64 -12.71
C ALA A 20 -5.34 -18.55 -11.83
N LEU A 21 -4.68 -17.38 -11.77
CA LEU A 21 -5.21 -16.20 -11.12
C LEU A 21 -6.47 -15.70 -11.84
N LYS A 22 -7.45 -15.27 -11.05
CA LYS A 22 -8.71 -14.72 -11.56
C LYS A 22 -9.07 -13.44 -10.82
N PRO A 23 -9.41 -12.35 -11.54
CA PRO A 23 -9.27 -12.14 -12.99
C PRO A 23 -7.81 -12.27 -13.49
N ALA A 24 -7.62 -12.52 -14.79
CA ALA A 24 -6.29 -12.63 -15.38
C ALA A 24 -5.47 -11.35 -15.15
N PRO A 25 -4.20 -11.46 -14.71
CA PRO A 25 -3.35 -10.30 -14.50
C PRO A 25 -2.89 -9.69 -15.83
N VAL A 26 -2.42 -8.45 -15.76
CA VAL A 26 -1.68 -7.85 -16.88
C VAL A 26 -0.26 -8.41 -16.93
N MET A 27 0.41 -8.46 -15.78
CA MET A 27 1.73 -9.04 -15.58
C MET A 27 2.00 -9.12 -14.09
N ILE A 28 2.28 -10.32 -13.57
CA ILE A 28 2.77 -10.53 -12.22
C ILE A 28 4.26 -10.19 -12.19
N ARG A 29 4.67 -9.42 -11.18
CA ARG A 29 6.08 -9.04 -10.96
C ARG A 29 6.71 -9.77 -9.79
N ASN A 30 5.90 -10.13 -8.80
CA ASN A 30 6.41 -10.78 -7.62
C ASN A 30 5.35 -11.63 -6.94
N ALA A 31 5.81 -12.70 -6.30
CA ALA A 31 5.04 -13.50 -5.36
C ALA A 31 6.01 -14.08 -4.34
N ARG A 32 5.65 -14.02 -3.06
CA ARG A 32 6.48 -14.56 -1.99
C ARG A 32 5.63 -15.15 -0.89
N GLU A 33 6.26 -15.97 -0.05
CA GLU A 33 5.64 -16.41 1.19
C GLU A 33 5.60 -15.27 2.21
N VAL A 34 4.42 -15.05 2.80
CA VAL A 34 4.16 -14.18 3.94
C VAL A 34 3.25 -14.93 4.90
N ALA A 35 3.75 -15.27 6.09
CA ALA A 35 3.01 -15.98 7.14
C ALA A 35 2.27 -17.26 6.67
N GLY A 36 2.89 -18.05 5.78
CA GLY A 36 2.29 -19.27 5.22
C GLY A 36 1.34 -19.05 4.03
N PHE A 37 1.10 -17.80 3.63
CA PHE A 37 0.34 -17.43 2.44
C PHE A 37 1.28 -17.01 1.31
N VAL A 38 0.82 -17.14 0.07
CA VAL A 38 1.60 -16.71 -1.10
C VAL A 38 0.82 -15.65 -1.87
N PRO A 39 0.83 -14.39 -1.42
CA PRO A 39 0.27 -13.30 -2.21
C PRO A 39 1.15 -13.00 -3.44
N ALA A 40 0.53 -12.45 -4.48
CA ALA A 40 1.20 -12.02 -5.70
C ALA A 40 0.85 -10.57 -6.02
N CYS A 41 1.79 -9.83 -6.60
CA CYS A 41 1.59 -8.45 -7.02
C CYS A 41 2.15 -8.20 -8.42
N GLY A 42 1.63 -7.17 -9.09
CA GLY A 42 2.03 -6.87 -10.47
C GLY A 42 1.59 -5.51 -10.98
N MET A 43 1.57 -5.41 -12.32
CA MET A 43 1.24 -4.20 -13.06
C MET A 43 -0.17 -3.68 -12.73
N LYS A 44 -0.40 -2.38 -12.95
CA LYS A 44 -1.68 -1.70 -12.64
C LYS A 44 -2.13 -1.91 -11.18
N ARG A 45 -1.17 -1.94 -10.26
CA ARG A 45 -1.38 -2.12 -8.81
C ARG A 45 -2.22 -3.36 -8.48
N GLN A 46 -2.08 -4.41 -9.29
CA GLN A 46 -2.77 -5.66 -9.09
C GLN A 46 -2.16 -6.44 -7.92
N VAL A 47 -3.02 -6.97 -7.06
CA VAL A 47 -2.63 -7.84 -5.95
C VAL A 47 -3.61 -9.00 -5.88
N TYR A 48 -3.09 -10.20 -5.65
CA TYR A 48 -3.85 -11.43 -5.58
C TYR A 48 -3.52 -12.20 -4.32
N LYS A 49 -4.54 -12.84 -3.75
CA LYS A 49 -4.39 -13.73 -2.61
C LYS A 49 -5.15 -15.02 -2.84
N ARG A 50 -4.55 -16.12 -2.39
CA ARG A 50 -5.22 -17.41 -2.32
C ARG A 50 -6.06 -17.50 -1.04
N VAL A 51 -7.35 -17.79 -1.20
CA VAL A 51 -8.30 -17.97 -0.09
C VAL A 51 -8.79 -19.41 0.05
N GLY A 52 -8.27 -20.31 -0.79
CA GLY A 52 -8.56 -21.73 -0.75
C GLY A 52 -7.97 -22.46 -1.95
N ASP A 53 -8.26 -23.75 -2.06
CA ASP A 53 -7.79 -24.57 -3.17
C ASP A 53 -8.33 -24.06 -4.51
N ALA A 54 -7.43 -23.70 -5.42
CA ALA A 54 -7.74 -23.09 -6.71
C ALA A 54 -8.63 -21.83 -6.63
N LYS A 55 -8.68 -21.16 -5.46
CA LYS A 55 -9.48 -19.97 -5.22
C LYS A 55 -8.59 -18.77 -4.94
N TRP A 56 -8.62 -17.83 -5.87
CA TRP A 56 -7.86 -16.59 -5.83
C TRP A 56 -8.81 -15.40 -5.86
N VAL A 57 -8.49 -14.38 -5.08
CA VAL A 57 -9.22 -13.12 -5.02
C VAL A 57 -8.27 -12.01 -5.42
N ALA A 58 -8.73 -11.11 -6.30
CA ALA A 58 -8.04 -9.87 -6.59
C ALA A 58 -8.36 -8.82 -5.54
N MET A 59 -7.31 -8.17 -5.05
CA MET A 59 -7.31 -7.20 -3.96
C MET A 59 -6.59 -5.93 -4.44
N ASN A 60 -6.86 -5.53 -5.68
CA ASN A 60 -6.09 -4.49 -6.36
C ASN A 60 -6.20 -3.17 -5.60
N ALA A 61 -5.09 -2.46 -5.47
CA ALA A 61 -5.14 -1.09 -4.95
C ALA A 61 -5.74 -0.15 -6.01
N PRO A 62 -6.34 0.97 -5.58
CA PRO A 62 -6.82 2.01 -6.50
C PRO A 62 -5.67 2.52 -7.38
N PRO A 63 -5.92 2.91 -8.63
CA PRO A 63 -4.93 3.64 -9.43
C PRO A 63 -4.51 4.92 -8.71
N ALA A 64 -3.20 5.19 -8.63
CA ALA A 64 -2.64 6.44 -8.12
C ALA A 64 -2.83 7.62 -9.08
N ALA A 65 -3.07 7.35 -10.37
CA ALA A 65 -3.46 8.34 -11.37
C ALA A 65 -4.22 7.67 -12.54
N ALA A 66 -5.05 8.44 -13.25
CA ALA A 66 -5.85 7.95 -14.39
C ALA A 66 -4.99 7.38 -15.54
N THR A 67 -3.74 7.82 -15.67
CA THR A 67 -2.79 7.37 -16.70
C THR A 67 -1.74 6.40 -16.17
N GLU A 68 -1.89 5.92 -14.93
CA GLU A 68 -0.89 5.07 -14.30
C GLU A 68 -0.78 3.71 -15.02
N LYS A 69 0.40 3.45 -15.58
CA LYS A 69 0.76 2.15 -16.17
C LYS A 69 1.62 1.30 -15.24
N ALA A 70 2.24 1.93 -14.23
CA ALA A 70 3.08 1.25 -13.25
C ALA A 70 2.24 0.37 -12.31
N GLY A 71 2.89 -0.60 -11.67
CA GLY A 71 2.30 -1.41 -10.62
C GLY A 71 3.31 -1.73 -9.53
N PHE A 72 3.04 -2.78 -8.77
CA PHE A 72 3.90 -3.17 -7.66
C PHE A 72 4.99 -4.13 -8.14
N GLU A 73 6.22 -3.90 -7.68
CA GLU A 73 7.39 -4.75 -7.97
C GLU A 73 7.75 -5.65 -6.78
N ALA A 74 7.26 -5.31 -5.58
CA ALA A 74 7.46 -6.09 -4.38
C ALA A 74 6.21 -6.10 -3.51
N ILE A 75 6.02 -7.22 -2.82
CA ILE A 75 5.00 -7.46 -1.81
C ILE A 75 5.69 -8.07 -0.59
N ASP A 76 5.31 -7.63 0.61
CA ASP A 76 5.84 -8.10 1.89
C ASP A 76 4.79 -7.93 3.00
N GLY A 77 5.04 -8.43 4.19
CA GLY A 77 4.13 -8.27 5.32
C GLY A 77 4.51 -9.14 6.51
N PHE A 78 3.75 -8.99 7.59
CA PHE A 78 3.95 -9.76 8.81
C PHE A 78 2.89 -10.86 8.99
N SER A 79 1.72 -10.69 8.38
CA SER A 79 0.60 -11.61 8.52
C SER A 79 -0.32 -11.59 7.30
N GLU A 80 -1.30 -12.49 7.29
CA GLU A 80 -2.36 -12.51 6.28
C GLU A 80 -3.16 -11.20 6.21
N THR A 81 -3.24 -10.48 7.35
CA THR A 81 -4.00 -9.24 7.52
C THR A 81 -3.10 -8.01 7.55
N ASP A 82 -1.79 -8.17 7.34
CA ASP A 82 -0.84 -7.06 7.31
C ASP A 82 0.13 -7.29 6.15
N LEU A 83 -0.33 -6.85 4.98
CA LEU A 83 0.43 -6.90 3.73
C LEU A 83 0.72 -5.49 3.25
N SER A 84 1.88 -5.32 2.64
CA SER A 84 2.33 -4.10 2.00
C SER A 84 2.84 -4.43 0.61
N SER A 85 2.51 -3.60 -0.36
CA SER A 85 3.05 -3.66 -1.73
C SER A 85 3.72 -2.35 -2.08
N ARG A 86 4.78 -2.39 -2.88
CA ARG A 86 5.56 -1.20 -3.24
C ARG A 86 6.07 -1.25 -4.67
N LYS A 87 6.21 -0.07 -5.29
CA LYS A 87 7.06 0.14 -6.46
C LYS A 87 8.54 0.00 -6.05
N GLY A 88 9.42 -0.50 -6.92
CA GLY A 88 10.88 -0.51 -6.69
C GLY A 88 11.49 0.89 -6.90
N ALA A 89 12.61 1.31 -6.29
CA ALA A 89 13.76 0.57 -5.77
C ALA A 89 14.26 1.13 -4.41
N GLY A 90 14.41 0.26 -3.40
CA GLY A 90 15.34 0.44 -2.27
C GLY A 90 15.11 1.57 -1.25
N GLY A 91 14.09 2.42 -1.38
CA GLY A 91 13.77 3.49 -0.43
C GLY A 91 12.48 3.24 0.36
N ILE A 92 12.19 4.10 1.35
CA ILE A 92 10.83 4.20 1.92
C ILE A 92 9.95 4.81 0.81
N PRO A 93 9.01 4.07 0.22
CA PRO A 93 8.19 4.57 -0.88
C PRO A 93 7.26 5.67 -0.39
N ALA A 94 6.95 6.64 -1.26
CA ALA A 94 5.87 7.56 -0.97
C ALA A 94 4.54 6.79 -0.83
N PRO A 95 3.53 7.29 -0.09
CA PRO A 95 2.24 6.60 0.05
C PRO A 95 1.55 6.27 -1.28
N SER A 96 1.75 7.10 -2.31
CA SER A 96 1.25 6.84 -3.68
C SER A 96 1.96 5.69 -4.41
N GLU A 97 3.13 5.28 -3.90
CA GLU A 97 3.98 4.24 -4.45
C GLU A 97 3.89 2.92 -3.69
N SER A 98 3.17 2.94 -2.56
CA SER A 98 2.85 1.76 -1.76
C SER A 98 1.35 1.53 -1.65
N ALA A 99 0.98 0.38 -1.10
CA ALA A 99 -0.36 0.09 -0.62
C ALA A 99 -0.25 -0.81 0.60
N HIS A 100 -1.04 -0.50 1.62
CA HIS A 100 -1.17 -1.34 2.81
C HIS A 100 -2.56 -1.98 2.82
N TYR A 101 -2.60 -3.26 3.17
CA TYR A 101 -3.81 -4.05 3.19
C TYR A 101 -4.04 -4.53 4.61
N GLN A 102 -5.21 -4.18 5.14
CA GLN A 102 -5.74 -4.76 6.37
C GLN A 102 -6.97 -5.59 5.98
N MET A 103 -7.11 -6.76 6.57
CA MET A 103 -8.30 -7.60 6.34
C MET A 103 -9.23 -7.47 7.52
N GLN A 104 -10.49 -7.12 7.26
CA GLN A 104 -11.60 -7.36 8.18
C GLN A 104 -12.52 -8.42 7.57
N ASP A 105 -12.88 -9.42 8.36
CA ASP A 105 -13.88 -10.45 8.02
C ASP A 105 -13.65 -11.18 6.68
N GLY A 106 -12.40 -11.37 6.28
CA GLY A 106 -12.04 -12.11 5.07
C GLY A 106 -12.24 -11.34 3.76
N MET A 107 -12.60 -10.06 3.82
CA MET A 107 -12.61 -9.14 2.68
C MET A 107 -11.40 -8.19 2.74
N PRO A 108 -10.67 -8.01 1.63
CA PRO A 108 -9.55 -7.09 1.59
C PRO A 108 -10.05 -5.66 1.41
N GLU A 109 -9.75 -4.79 2.36
CA GLU A 109 -9.82 -3.35 2.14
C GLU A 109 -8.40 -2.82 1.93
N SER A 110 -8.21 -2.04 0.87
CA SER A 110 -6.97 -1.27 0.72
C SER A 110 -7.09 -0.07 1.65
N VAL A 111 -6.29 -0.04 2.71
CA VAL A 111 -6.27 1.09 3.63
C VAL A 111 -5.31 2.12 3.06
N GLU A 112 -5.87 3.21 2.52
CA GLU A 112 -5.08 4.39 2.20
C GLU A 112 -4.61 5.01 3.51
N LYS A 113 -3.40 4.68 3.96
CA LYS A 113 -2.70 5.55 4.89
C LYS A 113 -2.08 6.70 4.10
N ALA A 114 -2.93 7.61 3.64
CA ALA A 114 -2.51 8.93 3.20
C ALA A 114 -2.07 9.70 4.44
N GLU A 115 -0.85 9.44 4.92
CA GLU A 115 -0.20 10.42 5.78
C GLU A 115 0.07 11.62 4.88
N SER A 116 -0.78 12.65 5.02
CA SER A 116 -0.57 13.93 4.35
C SER A 116 0.86 14.34 4.65
N ALA A 117 1.72 14.38 3.62
CA ALA A 117 3.00 15.04 3.74
C ALA A 117 2.75 16.41 4.39
N PRO A 118 3.51 16.84 5.41
CA PRO A 118 3.36 18.19 5.92
C PRO A 118 3.56 19.12 4.74
N SER A 119 2.51 19.85 4.37
CA SER A 119 2.60 20.89 3.35
C SER A 119 3.74 21.80 3.78
N GLY A 120 4.82 21.79 3.01
CA GLY A 120 5.96 22.67 3.19
C GLY A 120 5.52 24.11 2.94
N THR A 121 4.80 24.69 3.90
CA THR A 121 4.78 26.12 4.10
C THR A 121 6.00 26.41 4.94
N THR A 122 7.01 27.01 4.30
CA THR A 122 8.09 27.71 4.99
C THR A 122 7.52 28.53 6.16
N PRO A 123 8.02 28.40 7.39
CA PRO A 123 7.68 29.38 8.41
C PRO A 123 8.32 30.70 8.00
N SER A 124 7.51 31.61 7.47
CA SER A 124 7.86 33.02 7.39
C SER A 124 8.16 33.47 8.81
N ALA A 125 9.37 33.97 9.02
CA ALA A 125 9.85 34.47 10.30
C ALA A 125 8.85 35.50 10.84
N VAL A 126 8.17 35.15 11.94
CA VAL A 126 7.39 36.10 12.72
C VAL A 126 8.39 36.97 13.47
N THR A 127 8.57 38.20 13.00
CA THR A 127 9.22 39.26 13.79
C THR A 127 8.35 39.49 15.04
N PRO A 128 8.85 39.33 16.27
CA PRO A 128 8.08 39.73 17.44
C PRO A 128 7.99 41.25 17.49
N VAL A 129 6.77 41.78 17.36
CA VAL A 129 6.43 43.17 17.67
C VAL A 129 6.68 43.40 19.16
N ALA A 130 7.48 44.44 19.45
CA ALA A 130 7.78 44.89 20.80
C ALA A 130 6.52 45.41 21.51
N THR A 131 6.35 44.96 22.75
CA THR A 131 5.35 45.42 23.72
C THR A 131 5.44 46.93 23.95
N PRO A 132 4.33 47.70 23.90
CA PRO A 132 4.31 49.01 24.51
C PRO A 132 3.93 48.89 25.99
N PHE A 133 4.86 49.25 26.88
CA PHE A 133 4.58 49.55 28.29
C PHE A 133 4.53 51.08 28.41
N HIS A 134 3.33 51.66 28.57
CA HIS A 134 3.18 53.03 29.08
C HIS A 134 1.84 53.23 29.79
N MET A 135 1.96 53.33 31.12
CA MET A 135 1.29 54.25 32.05
C MET A 135 -0.11 54.77 31.67
N ALA A 136 -1.13 54.28 32.38
CA ALA A 136 -2.33 55.06 32.68
C ALA A 136 -2.34 55.34 34.19
N GLU A 137 -2.09 56.59 34.55
CA GLU A 137 -2.31 57.14 35.89
C GLU A 137 -3.81 57.45 36.03
N GLU A 138 -4.47 56.76 36.96
CA GLU A 138 -5.85 57.06 37.36
C GLU A 138 -5.89 58.38 38.15
N ALA A 139 -6.76 59.29 37.71
CA ALA A 139 -7.18 60.44 38.49
C ALA A 139 -8.49 60.11 39.23
N GLU A 140 -8.46 60.08 40.56
CA GLU A 140 -9.62 60.43 41.40
C GLU A 140 -9.21 60.67 42.86
N ARG A 141 -8.96 61.94 43.23
CA ARG A 141 -9.70 62.74 44.23
C ARG A 141 -8.99 64.05 44.57
#